data_AF-A0A1B6BXU3-F1
#
_entry.id   AF-A0A1B6BXU3-F1
#
_cell.length_a   1.000
_cell.length_b   1.000
_cell.length_c   1.000
_cell.angle_alpha   90.00
_cell.angle_beta   90.00
_cell.angle_gamma   90.00
#
_symmetry.space_group_name_H-M   'P 1'
#
loop_
_entity.id
_entity.type
_entity.pdbx_description
1 polymer ?
#
loop_
_entity_poly.entity_id
_entity_poly.type
_entity_poly.pdbx_seq_one_letter_code
_entity_poly.pdbx_strand_id
1 'polypeptide(L)'
;ENMISGMTLKPGDVVLAKNKKLIRNENTDDYSRVALSDVIQYSEILRPDLILTVGTMSAGIRGSLGFGPSAVFSPSDAIWEQLAFAGSITGDRMWRMPLFKDYTDLVTGYTNCDINNVGKGIGGGAVLGASFLLDFSPKNVVRYLE
;
A
#
# COMPACT_ATOMS: atom_id res chain seq x y z
N GLU A 1 1.22 -8.57 -15.71
CA GLU A 1 2.44 -9.32 -15.32
C GLU A 1 3.62 -8.37 -15.28
N ASN A 2 4.61 -8.63 -14.42
CA ASN A 2 5.84 -7.84 -14.33
C ASN A 2 6.99 -8.65 -14.96
N MET A 3 7.50 -8.23 -16.12
CA MET A 3 8.45 -9.00 -16.93
C MET A 3 9.58 -8.12 -17.46
N ILE A 4 10.75 -8.72 -17.71
CA ILE A 4 11.91 -8.04 -18.30
C ILE A 4 11.74 -7.95 -19.83
N SER A 5 11.85 -6.74 -20.35
CA SER A 5 11.76 -6.39 -21.77
C SER A 5 12.42 -5.02 -22.01
N GLY A 6 12.74 -4.69 -23.25
CA GLY A 6 13.23 -3.35 -23.61
C GLY A 6 12.24 -2.22 -23.28
N MET A 7 10.94 -2.56 -23.22
CA MET A 7 9.85 -1.64 -22.89
C MET A 7 9.47 -1.65 -21.40
N THR A 8 10.20 -2.38 -20.56
CA THR A 8 9.91 -2.44 -19.12
C THR A 8 10.19 -1.10 -18.44
N LEU A 9 9.40 -0.82 -17.41
CA LEU A 9 9.61 0.30 -16.50
C LEU A 9 10.99 0.16 -15.83
N LYS A 10 11.76 1.24 -15.82
CA LYS A 10 13.14 1.22 -15.29
C LYS A 10 13.18 1.88 -13.92
N PRO A 11 14.13 1.48 -13.06
CA PRO A 11 14.48 2.25 -11.88
C PRO A 11 14.82 3.70 -12.26
N GLY A 12 14.18 4.65 -11.60
CA GLY A 12 14.29 6.09 -11.85
C GLY A 12 13.20 6.66 -12.75
N ASP A 13 12.41 5.84 -13.46
CA ASP A 13 11.32 6.33 -14.29
C ASP A 13 10.26 7.05 -13.45
N VAL A 14 9.69 8.11 -14.01
CA VAL A 14 8.57 8.85 -13.41
C VAL A 14 7.32 8.58 -14.24
N VAL A 15 6.29 8.06 -13.59
CA VAL A 15 5.00 7.74 -14.21
C VAL A 15 3.92 8.67 -13.71
N LEU A 16 2.98 9.01 -14.59
CA LEU A 16 1.82 9.85 -14.26
C LEU A 16 0.65 8.95 -13.88
N ALA A 17 0.18 9.06 -12.63
CA ALA A 17 -1.01 8.36 -12.14
C ALA A 17 -2.30 9.01 -12.65
N LYS A 18 -3.43 8.30 -12.53
CA LYS A 18 -4.76 8.79 -12.95
C LYS A 18 -5.17 10.11 -12.30
N ASN A 19 -4.77 10.35 -11.05
CA ASN A 19 -5.00 11.60 -10.33
C ASN A 19 -4.00 12.72 -10.66
N LYS A 20 -3.19 12.54 -11.70
CA LYS A 20 -2.14 13.46 -12.15
C LYS A 20 -0.95 13.59 -11.19
N LYS A 21 -0.85 12.76 -10.14
CA LYS A 21 0.36 12.69 -9.31
C LYS A 21 1.49 12.01 -10.08
N LEU A 22 2.70 12.52 -9.92
CA LEU A 22 3.94 11.95 -10.44
C LEU A 22 4.49 10.93 -9.45
N ILE A 23 4.54 9.66 -9.86
CA ILE A 23 5.13 8.56 -9.09
C ILE A 23 6.53 8.30 -9.64
N ARG A 24 7.54 8.38 -8.78
CA ARG A 24 8.88 7.85 -9.10
C ARG A 24 8.94 6.38 -8.77
N ASN A 25 9.32 5.57 -9.76
CA ASN A 25 9.58 4.16 -9.61
C ASN A 25 11.08 3.94 -9.34
N GLU A 26 11.46 3.67 -8.09
CA GLU A 26 12.84 3.30 -7.75
C GLU A 26 13.06 1.79 -7.76
N ASN A 27 12.08 1.00 -7.32
CA ASN A 27 12.16 -0.45 -7.34
C ASN A 27 11.02 -1.06 -8.17
N THR A 28 11.37 -1.72 -9.27
CA THR A 28 10.40 -2.38 -10.16
C THR A 28 9.75 -3.62 -9.55
N ASP A 29 10.33 -4.21 -8.49
CA ASP A 29 9.71 -5.33 -7.78
C ASP A 29 8.51 -4.86 -6.94
N ASP A 30 8.49 -3.59 -6.56
CA ASP A 30 7.39 -2.93 -5.87
C ASP A 30 6.30 -2.41 -6.83
N TYR A 31 6.19 -2.96 -8.04
CA TYR A 31 5.22 -2.52 -9.07
C TYR A 31 3.76 -2.59 -8.62
N SER A 32 3.41 -3.54 -7.76
CA SER A 32 2.02 -3.83 -7.38
C SER A 32 1.34 -2.62 -6.73
N ARG A 33 2.07 -1.84 -5.92
CA ARG A 33 1.51 -0.63 -5.30
C ARG A 33 1.28 0.47 -6.34
N VAL A 34 2.13 0.57 -7.36
CA VAL A 34 1.95 1.52 -8.48
C VAL A 34 0.71 1.13 -9.28
N ALA A 35 0.54 -0.15 -9.64
CA ALA A 35 -0.66 -0.63 -10.33
C ALA A 35 -1.95 -0.42 -9.50
N LEU A 36 -1.90 -0.71 -8.19
CA LEU A 36 -3.05 -0.52 -7.30
C LEU A 36 -3.43 0.95 -7.11
N SER A 37 -2.50 1.90 -7.25
CA SER A 37 -2.81 3.33 -7.12
C SER A 37 -3.88 3.78 -8.10
N ASP A 38 -3.79 3.35 -9.36
CA ASP A 38 -4.78 3.64 -10.39
C ASP A 38 -6.08 2.88 -10.18
N VAL A 39 -6.03 1.67 -9.62
CA VAL A 39 -7.24 0.89 -9.27
C VAL A 39 -8.02 1.60 -8.16
N ILE A 40 -7.34 2.07 -7.11
CA ILE A 40 -7.96 2.83 -6.02
C ILE A 40 -8.59 4.11 -6.59
N GLN A 41 -7.84 4.86 -7.39
CA GLN A 41 -8.34 6.07 -8.06
C GLN A 41 -9.49 5.79 -9.04
N TYR A 42 -9.50 4.63 -9.67
CA TYR A 42 -10.62 4.21 -10.51
C TYR A 42 -11.86 3.89 -9.68
N SER A 43 -11.71 3.25 -8.53
CA SER A 43 -12.83 2.87 -7.66
C SER A 43 -13.67 4.06 -7.19
N GLU A 44 -13.11 5.28 -7.17
CA GLU A 44 -13.83 6.50 -6.79
C GLU A 44 -15.12 6.73 -7.59
N ILE A 45 -15.16 6.31 -8.87
CA ILE A 45 -16.35 6.47 -9.71
C ILE A 45 -17.55 5.66 -9.19
N LEU A 46 -17.28 4.59 -8.43
CA LEU A 46 -18.29 3.72 -7.83
C LEU A 46 -18.80 4.25 -6.50
N ARG A 47 -18.17 5.29 -5.94
CA ARG A 47 -18.47 5.88 -4.63
C ARG A 47 -18.60 4.83 -3.51
N PRO A 48 -17.59 3.98 -3.31
CA PRO A 48 -17.65 2.93 -2.28
C PRO A 48 -17.60 3.52 -0.87
N ASP A 49 -18.30 2.88 0.07
CA ASP A 49 -18.20 3.20 1.50
C ASP A 49 -16.87 2.73 2.12
N LEU A 50 -16.31 1.63 1.59
CA LEU A 50 -15.08 0.99 2.03
C LEU A 50 -14.31 0.43 0.83
N ILE A 51 -13.00 0.66 0.82
CA ILE A 51 -12.08 0.03 -0.13
C ILE A 51 -11.14 -0.89 0.66
N LEU A 52 -11.21 -2.19 0.38
CA LEU A 52 -10.31 -3.19 0.94
C LEU A 52 -9.38 -3.68 -0.16
N THR A 53 -8.07 -3.54 0.06
CA THR A 53 -7.06 -4.13 -0.84
C THR A 53 -6.42 -5.33 -0.16
N VAL A 54 -6.58 -6.51 -0.75
CA VAL A 54 -5.96 -7.76 -0.28
C VAL A 54 -4.75 -8.07 -1.17
N GLY A 55 -3.62 -8.43 -0.56
CA GLY A 55 -2.44 -8.85 -1.28
C GLY A 55 -1.58 -9.81 -0.47
N THR A 56 -0.61 -10.43 -1.11
CA THR A 56 0.30 -11.37 -0.45
C THR A 56 1.26 -10.66 0.51
N MET A 57 1.64 -11.36 1.58
CA MET A 57 2.59 -10.88 2.57
C MET A 57 3.91 -10.50 1.90
N SER A 58 4.40 -9.31 2.25
CA SER A 58 5.76 -8.93 1.89
C SER A 58 6.76 -9.74 2.71
N ALA A 59 8.00 -9.84 2.22
CA ALA A 59 9.08 -10.49 2.97
C ALA A 59 9.25 -9.89 4.37
N GLY A 60 9.04 -8.57 4.51
CA GLY A 60 9.08 -7.88 5.80
C GLY A 60 7.99 -8.34 6.77
N ILE A 61 6.75 -8.51 6.29
CA ILE A 61 5.67 -9.02 7.16
C ILE A 61 5.95 -10.46 7.56
N ARG A 62 6.42 -11.31 6.63
CA ARG A 62 6.81 -12.70 6.94
C ARG A 62 7.88 -12.78 8.02
N GLY A 63 8.90 -11.92 7.95
CA GLY A 63 9.94 -11.85 8.97
C GLY A 63 9.42 -11.38 10.34
N SER A 64 8.36 -10.56 10.37
CA SER A 64 7.82 -9.99 11.62
C SER A 64 6.73 -10.81 12.30
N LEU A 65 5.75 -11.35 11.54
CA LEU A 65 4.57 -12.04 12.06
C LEU A 65 4.61 -13.56 11.83
N GLY A 66 5.58 -14.06 11.04
CA GLY A 66 5.59 -15.46 10.60
C GLY A 66 4.38 -15.78 9.72
N PHE A 67 3.91 -17.02 9.74
CA PHE A 67 2.72 -17.48 9.00
C PHE A 67 1.46 -17.53 9.87
N GLY A 68 1.45 -16.78 10.98
CA GLY A 68 0.38 -16.80 11.96
C GLY A 68 -0.77 -15.85 11.61
N PRO A 69 -0.68 -14.57 11.99
CA PRO A 69 -1.69 -13.58 11.65
C PRO A 69 -1.37 -12.80 10.37
N SER A 70 -2.41 -12.40 9.66
CA SER A 70 -2.33 -11.46 8.53
C SER A 70 -2.09 -10.03 9.03
N ALA A 71 -1.34 -9.23 8.28
CA ALA A 71 -1.06 -7.84 8.62
C ALA A 71 -2.12 -6.90 8.05
N VAL A 72 -2.69 -6.04 8.90
CA VAL A 72 -3.73 -5.08 8.49
C VAL A 72 -3.27 -3.66 8.75
N PHE A 73 -3.34 -2.82 7.73
CA PHE A 73 -3.09 -1.39 7.80
C PHE A 73 -4.40 -0.65 7.61
N SER A 74 -4.89 -0.04 8.69
CA SER A 74 -6.11 0.77 8.67
C SER A 74 -5.87 2.10 9.37
N PRO A 75 -6.18 3.24 8.73
CA PRO A 75 -6.19 4.55 9.38
C PRO A 75 -7.41 4.73 10.32
N SER A 76 -8.43 3.87 10.20
CA SER A 76 -9.67 3.95 10.99
C SER A 76 -9.70 2.87 12.06
N ASP A 77 -9.88 3.29 13.31
CA ASP A 77 -10.06 2.39 14.45
C ASP A 77 -11.36 1.59 14.34
N ALA A 78 -12.46 2.23 13.91
CA ALA A 78 -13.75 1.57 13.76
C ALA A 78 -13.72 0.43 12.73
N ILE A 79 -13.04 0.63 11.58
CA ILE A 79 -12.92 -0.43 10.56
C ILE A 79 -12.00 -1.55 11.07
N TRP A 80 -10.93 -1.20 11.79
CA TRP A 80 -10.05 -2.19 12.40
C TRP A 80 -10.81 -3.08 13.40
N GLU A 81 -11.62 -2.51 14.28
CA GLU A 81 -12.39 -3.26 15.27
C GLU A 81 -13.35 -4.24 14.60
N GLN A 82 -14.03 -3.83 13.53
CA GLN A 82 -14.92 -4.69 12.76
C GLN A 82 -14.16 -5.86 12.11
N LEU A 83 -12.98 -5.59 11.52
CA LEU A 83 -12.14 -6.62 10.91
C LEU A 83 -11.57 -7.59 11.95
N ALA A 84 -11.10 -7.08 13.09
CA ALA A 84 -10.58 -7.89 14.18
C ALA A 84 -11.66 -8.81 14.77
N PHE A 85 -12.88 -8.28 14.94
CA PHE A 85 -14.03 -9.08 15.36
C PHE A 85 -14.39 -10.15 14.33
N ALA A 86 -14.46 -9.80 13.04
CA ALA A 86 -14.71 -10.77 11.98
C ALA A 86 -13.64 -11.89 11.96
N GLY A 87 -12.36 -11.54 12.06
CA GLY A 87 -11.26 -12.50 12.13
C GLY A 87 -11.32 -13.42 13.36
N SER A 88 -11.87 -12.93 14.49
CA SER A 88 -12.10 -13.77 15.67
C SER A 88 -13.20 -14.83 15.46
N ILE A 89 -14.17 -14.55 14.58
CA ILE A 89 -15.26 -15.47 14.25
C ILE A 89 -14.82 -16.48 13.19
N THR A 90 -14.13 -16.02 12.14
CA THR A 90 -13.71 -16.90 11.02
C THR A 90 -12.49 -17.74 11.37
N GLY A 91 -11.68 -17.29 12.33
CA GLY A 91 -10.38 -17.89 12.65
C GLY A 91 -9.22 -17.27 11.89
N ASP A 92 -9.47 -16.35 10.96
CA ASP A 92 -8.45 -15.58 10.25
C ASP A 92 -7.90 -14.50 11.18
N ARG A 93 -6.84 -14.87 11.90
CA ARG A 93 -6.20 -13.98 12.88
C ARG A 93 -5.56 -12.80 12.16
N MET A 94 -5.84 -11.60 12.63
CA MET A 94 -5.32 -10.36 12.06
C MET A 94 -4.50 -9.61 13.10
N TRP A 95 -3.47 -8.90 12.65
CA TRP A 95 -2.67 -8.01 13.47
C TRP A 95 -2.63 -6.61 12.86
N ARG A 96 -2.97 -5.59 13.66
CA ARG A 96 -2.92 -4.20 13.19
C ARG A 96 -1.49 -3.70 13.17
N MET A 97 -1.06 -3.26 12.00
CA MET A 97 0.21 -2.61 11.80
C MET A 97 0.09 -1.09 11.93
N PRO A 98 1.14 -0.39 12.37
CA PRO A 98 1.12 1.07 12.48
C PRO A 98 0.99 1.72 11.10
N LEU A 99 0.33 2.88 11.05
CA LEU A 99 0.19 3.71 9.85
C LEU A 99 0.25 5.20 10.24
N PHE A 100 1.35 5.57 10.88
CA PHE A 100 1.61 6.95 11.31
C PHE A 100 1.93 7.86 10.13
N LYS A 101 1.64 9.16 10.30
CA LYS A 101 1.90 10.19 9.29
C LYS A 101 3.39 10.25 8.90
N ASP A 102 4.29 9.99 9.84
CA ASP A 102 5.73 9.98 9.58
C ASP A 102 6.11 9.03 8.42
N TYR A 103 5.39 7.91 8.26
CA TYR A 103 5.61 6.99 7.14
C TYR A 103 5.11 7.55 5.79
N THR A 104 4.05 8.34 5.80
CA THR A 104 3.57 9.07 4.61
C THR A 104 4.58 10.13 4.18
N ASP A 105 5.20 10.83 5.14
CA ASP A 105 6.23 11.83 4.86
C ASP A 105 7.52 11.21 4.30
N LEU A 106 7.77 9.92 4.57
CA LEU A 106 8.88 9.17 3.97
C LEU A 106 8.64 8.79 2.49
N VAL A 107 7.39 8.62 2.07
CA VAL A 107 7.06 8.29 0.67
C VAL A 107 6.72 9.51 -0.18
N THR A 108 6.47 10.66 0.44
CA THR A 108 6.15 11.94 -0.22
C THR A 108 7.27 13.00 -0.04
N GLY A 109 7.04 14.21 -0.54
CA GLY A 109 7.96 15.34 -0.31
C GLY A 109 9.29 15.20 -1.04
N TYR A 110 9.24 14.73 -2.28
CA TYR A 110 10.39 14.69 -3.19
C TYR A 110 10.38 15.92 -4.11
N THR A 111 11.54 16.33 -4.60
CA THR A 111 11.66 17.57 -5.42
C THR A 111 11.12 17.40 -6.84
N ASN A 112 11.26 16.20 -7.43
CA ASN A 112 11.00 15.95 -8.86
C ASN A 112 9.79 15.04 -9.12
N CYS A 113 9.12 14.58 -8.05
CA CYS A 113 7.95 13.73 -8.10
C CYS A 113 7.11 13.96 -6.84
N ASP A 114 5.82 13.64 -6.88
CA ASP A 114 4.94 13.82 -5.72
C ASP A 114 5.15 12.69 -4.70
N ILE A 115 5.37 11.47 -5.21
CA ILE A 115 5.49 10.27 -4.39
C ILE A 115 6.50 9.28 -4.98
N ASN A 116 7.13 8.49 -4.11
CA ASN A 116 8.09 7.46 -4.47
C ASN A 116 7.58 6.08 -4.05
N ASN A 117 7.68 5.08 -4.93
CA ASN A 117 7.17 3.74 -4.64
C ASN A 117 7.96 2.98 -3.56
N VAL A 118 9.20 3.36 -3.24
CA VAL A 118 9.98 2.75 -2.15
C VAL A 118 9.87 3.57 -0.87
N GLY A 119 10.08 4.88 -0.96
CA GLY A 119 10.20 5.79 0.19
C GLY A 119 11.64 5.96 0.68
N LYS A 120 11.86 6.92 1.60
CA LYS A 120 13.18 7.21 2.21
C LYS A 120 13.45 6.28 3.39
N GLY A 121 14.72 5.91 3.60
CA GLY A 121 15.19 5.18 4.78
C GLY A 121 15.48 3.69 4.55
N ILE A 122 15.72 2.96 5.63
CA ILE A 122 16.05 1.53 5.61
C ILE A 122 14.93 0.75 6.30
N GLY A 123 14.36 -0.22 5.60
CA GLY A 123 13.31 -1.11 6.13
C GLY A 123 11.90 -0.54 6.02
N GLY A 124 10.94 -1.18 6.68
CA GLY A 124 9.55 -0.71 6.71
C GLY A 124 8.78 -0.85 5.40
N GLY A 125 9.26 -1.64 4.42
CA GLY A 125 8.66 -1.70 3.07
C GLY A 125 7.15 -1.99 3.05
N ALA A 126 6.63 -2.77 4.01
CA ALA A 126 5.19 -3.02 4.15
C ALA A 126 4.41 -1.77 4.58
N VAL A 127 4.86 -1.06 5.62
CA VAL A 127 4.21 0.16 6.11
C VAL A 127 4.38 1.32 5.14
N LEU A 128 5.53 1.44 4.48
CA LEU A 128 5.75 2.42 3.42
C LEU A 128 4.85 2.13 2.22
N GLY A 129 4.67 0.85 1.85
CA GLY A 129 3.73 0.46 0.81
C GLY A 129 2.28 0.77 1.18
N ALA A 130 1.88 0.54 2.43
CA ALA A 130 0.55 0.91 2.90
C ALA A 130 0.35 2.44 2.88
N SER A 131 1.36 3.19 3.32
CA SER A 131 1.37 4.67 3.32
C SER A 131 1.32 5.22 1.90
N PHE A 132 1.99 4.57 0.95
CA PHE A 132 1.93 4.90 -0.47
C PHE A 132 0.49 4.82 -0.99
N LEU A 133 -0.20 3.69 -0.75
CA LEU A 133 -1.59 3.53 -1.21
C LEU A 133 -2.57 4.46 -0.49
N LEU A 134 -2.31 4.78 0.77
CA LEU A 134 -3.12 5.72 1.53
C LEU A 134 -3.14 7.10 0.87
N ASP A 135 -2.04 7.55 0.28
CA ASP A 135 -1.94 8.85 -0.42
C ASP A 135 -2.75 8.92 -1.73
N PHE A 136 -3.13 7.76 -2.28
CA PHE A 136 -4.04 7.65 -3.43
C PHE A 136 -5.50 7.44 -3.02
N SER A 137 -5.81 7.44 -1.73
CA SER A 137 -7.18 7.28 -1.23
C SER A 137 -7.77 8.63 -0.81
N PRO A 138 -9.00 8.95 -1.23
CA PRO A 138 -9.68 10.15 -0.76
C PRO A 138 -10.25 10.01 0.67
N LYS A 139 -10.53 8.77 1.15
CA LYS A 139 -10.90 8.35 2.53
C LYS A 139 -11.22 6.84 2.59
N ASN A 140 -10.99 6.20 3.76
CA ASN A 140 -11.42 4.82 4.13
C ASN A 140 -10.83 3.65 3.32
N VAL A 141 -9.54 3.69 2.95
CA VAL A 141 -8.84 2.48 2.44
C VAL A 141 -8.24 1.68 3.58
N VAL A 142 -8.50 0.38 3.58
CA VAL A 142 -7.78 -0.60 4.41
C VAL A 142 -6.95 -1.50 3.51
N ARG A 143 -5.66 -1.62 3.85
CA ARG A 143 -4.78 -2.59 3.21
C ARG A 143 -4.63 -3.82 4.09
N TYR A 144 -4.98 -4.95 3.52
CA TYR A 144 -4.90 -6.28 4.11
C TYR A 144 -3.77 -7.05 3.40
N LEU A 145 -2.81 -7.56 4.16
CA LEU A 145 -1.72 -8.39 3.65
C LEU A 145 -1.81 -9.78 4.27
N GLU A 146 -2.05 -10.78 3.43
CA GLU A 146 -2.24 -12.20 3.77
C GLU A 146 -1.01 -13.06 3.48
#